data_AF-A0A7Y7N7I1-F1
#
_entry.id   AF-A0A7Y7N7I1-F1
#
_cell.length_a   1.000
_cell.length_b   1.000
_cell.length_c   1.000
_cell.angle_alpha   90.00
_cell.angle_beta   90.00
_cell.angle_gamma   90.00
#
_symmetry.space_group_name_H-M   'P 1'
#
loop_
_entity.id
_entity.type
_entity.pdbx_description
1 polymer ?
#
loop_
_entity_poly.entity_id
_entity_poly.type
_entity_poly.pdbx_seq_one_letter_code
_entity_poly.pdbx_strand_id
1 'polypeptide(L)' 'MGEDTPQKHPCPDCTFCQWCSDDRCRLCLNIEGCCRRKLSLAEQIKLYDDLNSGDMPSTDKKRST' A
#
# COMPACT_ATOMS: atom_id res chain seq x y z
N MET A 1 -8.55 -3.50 28.31
CA MET A 1 -9.34 -3.93 27.15
C MET A 1 -8.89 -3.08 25.99
N GLY A 2 -8.04 -3.62 25.10
CA GLY A 2 -7.66 -2.93 23.88
C GLY A 2 -8.66 -3.32 22.81
N GLU A 3 -9.60 -2.43 22.51
CA GLU A 3 -10.54 -2.64 21.42
C GLU A 3 -9.79 -2.32 20.12
N ASP A 4 -9.42 -3.37 19.38
CA ASP A 4 -8.84 -3.25 18.04
C ASP A 4 -9.93 -2.67 17.12
N THR A 5 -10.03 -1.35 17.07
CA THR A 5 -10.87 -0.68 16.08
C THR A 5 -10.40 -1.11 14.69
N PRO A 6 -11.32 -1.40 13.75
CA PRO A 6 -10.93 -1.89 12.44
C PRO A 6 -10.07 -0.84 11.73
N GLN A 7 -8.80 -1.18 11.51
CA GLN A 7 -7.84 -0.32 10.82
C GLN A 7 -7.76 -0.68 9.34
N LYS A 8 -7.67 0.34 8.48
CA LYS A 8 -7.45 0.17 7.04
C LYS A 8 -6.09 -0.49 6.73
N HIS A 9 -5.09 -0.26 7.57
CA HIS A 9 -3.72 -0.73 7.41
C HIS A 9 -3.17 -1.21 8.76
N PRO A 10 -2.20 -2.15 8.78
CA PRO A 10 -1.62 -2.68 10.03
C PRO A 10 -0.56 -1.73 10.60
N CYS A 11 -0.89 -0.45 10.75
CA CYS A 11 0.04 0.56 11.24
C CYS A 11 -0.06 0.72 12.76
N PRO A 12 1.04 0.48 13.51
CA PRO A 12 1.01 0.48 14.98
C PRO A 12 0.66 1.84 15.60
N ASP A 13 0.91 2.93 14.86
CA ASP A 13 0.66 4.30 15.31
C ASP A 13 -0.73 4.82 14.91
N CYS A 14 -1.55 4.02 14.22
CA CYS A 14 -2.92 4.41 13.85
C CYS A 14 -3.87 4.07 15.00
N THR A 15 -4.10 5.03 15.87
CA THR A 15 -4.96 4.84 17.06
C THR A 15 -6.44 5.11 16.77
N PHE A 16 -6.76 5.85 15.71
CA PHE A 16 -8.13 6.16 15.27
C PHE A 16 -8.20 6.23 13.74
N CYS A 17 -8.48 5.09 13.11
CA CYS A 17 -8.55 5.04 11.65
C CYS A 17 -9.80 5.77 11.13
N GLN A 18 -9.60 6.91 10.47
CA GLN A 18 -10.67 7.67 9.81
C GLN A 18 -10.92 7.24 8.36
N TRP A 19 -10.34 6.13 7.92
CA TRP A 19 -10.46 5.66 6.53
C TRP A 19 -9.99 6.71 5.51
N CYS A 20 -8.88 7.38 5.85
CA CYS A 20 -8.25 8.36 4.99
C CYS A 20 -7.82 7.80 3.62
N SER A 21 -7.65 8.69 2.64
CA SER A 21 -6.91 8.36 1.41
C SER A 21 -5.46 7.97 1.74
N ASP A 22 -4.82 7.15 0.89
CA ASP A 22 -3.44 6.72 1.10
C ASP A 22 -2.47 7.88 1.25
N ASP A 23 -2.67 8.98 0.51
CA ASP A 23 -1.84 10.19 0.62
C ASP A 23 -1.90 10.80 2.03
N ARG A 24 -3.08 10.82 2.66
CA ARG A 24 -3.22 11.29 4.05
C ARG A 24 -2.73 10.25 5.05
N CYS A 25 -2.92 8.96 4.78
CA CYS A 25 -2.45 7.90 5.66
C CYS A 25 -0.91 7.75 5.66
N ARG A 26 -0.19 8.24 4.64
CA ARG A 26 1.28 8.35 4.65
C ARG A 26 1.83 9.37 5.64
N LEU A 27 1.00 10.28 6.16
CA LEU A 27 1.41 11.19 7.23
C LEU A 27 1.46 10.48 8.58
N CYS A 28 0.96 9.25 8.68
CA CYS A 28 1.18 8.40 9.84
C CYS A 28 2.66 7.97 9.89
N LEU A 29 3.23 7.93 11.10
CA LEU A 29 4.67 7.76 11.35
C LEU A 29 5.28 6.45 10.81
N ASN A 30 4.46 5.48 10.40
CA ASN A 30 4.92 4.19 9.88
C ASN A 30 4.57 4.01 8.40
N ILE A 31 5.28 4.70 7.52
CA ILE A 31 5.02 4.68 6.06
C ILE A 31 5.23 3.28 5.47
N GLU A 32 6.20 2.51 5.97
CA GLU A 32 6.56 1.19 5.44
C GLU A 32 5.50 0.12 5.72
N GLY A 33 4.85 0.18 6.89
CA GLY A 33 3.76 -0.73 7.27
C GLY A 33 2.35 -0.21 6.92
N CYS A 34 2.17 1.11 6.85
CA CYS A 34 0.87 1.74 6.62
C CYS A 34 0.48 1.73 5.14
N CYS A 35 1.39 2.08 4.23
CA CYS A 35 1.02 2.29 2.82
C CYS A 35 2.01 1.61 1.90
N ARG A 36 1.51 0.99 0.82
CA ARG A 36 2.39 0.57 -0.27
C ARG A 36 3.16 1.79 -0.78
N ARG A 37 4.47 1.61 -1.00
CA ARG A 37 5.35 2.61 -1.59
C ARG A 37 4.74 3.13 -2.90
N LYS A 38 4.66 4.46 -3.07
CA LYS A 38 4.32 5.06 -4.36
C LYS A 38 5.49 4.84 -5.32
N LEU A 39 5.18 4.35 -6.51
CA LEU A 39 6.18 4.25 -7.59
C LEU A 39 6.52 5.66 -8.08
N SER A 40 7.77 5.88 -8.45
CA SER A 40 8.16 7.04 -9.25
C SER A 40 7.50 6.98 -10.63
N LEU A 41 7.48 8.11 -11.34
CA LEU A 41 6.89 8.16 -12.69
C LEU A 41 7.58 7.17 -13.64
N ALA A 42 8.91 7.07 -13.59
CA ALA A 42 9.68 6.13 -14.40
C ALA A 42 9.33 4.67 -14.07
N GLU A 43 9.20 4.33 -12.78
CA GLU A 43 8.78 2.99 -12.36
C GLU A 43 7.33 2.68 -12.80
N GLN A 44 6.45 3.68 -12.77
CA GLN A 44 5.06 3.52 -13.20
C GLN A 44 4.97 3.30 -14.72
N ILE A 45 5.75 4.05 -15.52
CA ILE A 45 5.85 3.86 -16.98
C ILE A 45 6.35 2.44 -17.28
N LYS A 46 7.45 2.03 -16.63
CA LYS A 46 8.00 0.68 -16.80
C LYS A 46 6.98 -0.40 -16.45
N LEU A 47 6.28 -0.26 -15.32
CA LEU A 47 5.23 -1.23 -14.93
C LEU A 47 4.11 -1.28 -15.96
N TYR A 48 3.69 -0.14 -16.51
CA TYR A 48 2.68 -0.08 -17.56
C TYR A 48 3.16 -0.79 -18.83
N ASP A 49 4.38 -0.52 -19.26
CA ASP A 49 4.97 -1.17 -20.44
C ASP A 49 5.06 -2.69 -20.22
N ASP A 50 5.59 -3.15 -19.08
CA ASP A 50 5.71 -4.57 -18.73
C ASP A 50 4.33 -5.27 -18.78
N LEU A 51 3.29 -4.67 -18.19
CA LEU A 51 1.93 -5.24 -18.17
C LEU A 51 1.29 -5.31 -19.58
N ASN A 52 1.62 -4.39 -20.47
CA ASN A 52 1.02 -4.30 -21.81
C ASN A 52 1.88 -4.95 -22.91
N SER A 53 3.15 -5.29 -22.62
CA SER A 53 4.07 -5.91 -23.58
C SER A 53 3.76 -7.39 -23.85
N GLY A 54 2.83 -8.00 -23.11
CA GLY A 54 2.48 -9.42 -23.23
C GLY A 54 3.50 -10.38 -22.61
N ASP A 55 4.65 -9.87 -22.17
CA ASP A 55 5.68 -10.59 -21.42
C ASP A 55 5.41 -10.37 -19.92
N MET A 56 4.48 -11.14 -19.34
CA MET A 56 4.19 -11.06 -17.90
C MET A 56 5.21 -11.87 -17.10
N PRO A 57 6.18 -11.26 -16.39
CA PRO A 57 6.80 -11.95 -15.29
C PRO A 57 5.71 -12.16 -14.23
N SER A 58 5.42 -13.42 -13.90
CA SER A 58 4.50 -13.80 -12.82
C SER A 58 4.90 -13.06 -11.54
N THR A 59 4.24 -11.96 -11.23
CA THR A 59 4.37 -11.37 -9.90
C THR A 59 3.50 -12.20 -8.97
N ASP A 60 4.07 -13.32 -8.52
CA ASP A 60 3.69 -14.02 -7.31
C ASP A 60 3.90 -13.09 -6.11
N LYS A 61 3.00 -12.12 -5.96
CA LYS A 61 2.78 -11.45 -4.70
C LYS A 61 1.41 -11.90 -4.24
N LYS A 62 1.42 -13.05 -3.56
CA LYS A 62 0.33 -13.61 -2.77
C LYS A 62 -0.53 -12.46 -2.24
N ARG A 63 -1.69 -12.28 -2.86
CA ARG A 63 -2.83 -11.61 -2.26
C ARG A 63 -3.31 -12.57 -1.17
N SER A 64 -2.63 -12.57 -0.02
CA SER A 64 -3.19 -13.14 1.19
C SER A 64 -4.36 -12.24 1.59
N THR A 65 -5.50 -12.90 1.63
CA THR A 65 -6.83 -12.45 2.09
C THR A 65 -6.76 -11.59 3.33
#